data_AF-A0A8X6J064-F1
#
_entry.id   AF-A0A8X6J064-F1
#
_cell.length_a   1.000
_cell.length_b   1.000
_cell.length_c   1.000
_cell.angle_alpha   90.00
_cell.angle_beta   90.00
_cell.angle_gamma   90.00
#
_symmetry.space_group_name_H-M   'P 1'
#
loop_
_entity.id
_entity.type
_entity.pdbx_description
1 polymer ?
#
loop_
_entity_poly.entity_id
_entity_poly.type
_entity_poly.pdbx_seq_one_letter_code
_entity_poly.pdbx_strand_id
1 'polypeptide(L)'
;MEEDRCESRTQQAEERRPLLSPPEPNPCLVNVSAKEISAPSRPVVDFISASRRRYSICCRWIREVYLHIGKHTEDIRNDGSFSILLFYLFLLPVSAIYMGLTYVHKCPASARLPYLVSALGIFGCLILLVLLANLVLKLRGRFYHEVCVMALAAFITLLASLLLMVEMIIFFKLSPDFVKSSENYCSKTFYHYVYYSNFVTIGVSILMTFFYLPCSLFGYRRT
;
A
#
# COMPACT_ATOMS: atom_id res chain seq x y z
N MET A 1 8.89 40.08 -14.16
CA MET A 1 8.74 41.21 -13.24
C MET A 1 7.41 41.03 -12.53
N GLU A 2 7.42 41.08 -11.19
CA GLU A 2 6.31 40.79 -10.26
C GLU A 2 6.19 39.33 -9.77
N GLU A 3 7.14 38.83 -8.97
CA GLU A 3 6.91 37.61 -8.18
C GLU A 3 7.71 37.55 -6.84
N ASP A 4 7.87 38.68 -6.12
CA ASP A 4 8.69 38.71 -4.88
C ASP A 4 7.97 39.28 -3.63
N ARG A 5 6.63 39.27 -3.56
CA ARG A 5 5.90 40.02 -2.51
C ARG A 5 5.07 39.19 -1.52
N CYS A 6 5.33 37.88 -1.36
CA CYS A 6 4.52 37.04 -0.47
C CYS A 6 5.24 36.36 0.71
N GLU A 7 6.56 36.46 0.84
CA GLU A 7 7.29 35.76 1.92
C GLU A 7 7.46 36.54 3.23
N SER A 8 7.17 37.84 3.28
CA SER A 8 7.51 38.65 4.46
C SER A 8 6.43 38.71 5.56
N ARG A 9 5.31 37.98 5.44
CA ARG A 9 4.21 38.06 6.44
C ARG A 9 4.21 36.93 7.49
N THR A 10 5.01 35.89 7.31
CA THR A 10 5.00 34.74 8.24
C THR A 10 5.90 34.93 9.47
N GLN A 11 6.86 35.88 9.42
CA GLN A 11 7.79 36.10 10.54
C GLN A 11 7.27 37.06 11.63
N GLN A 12 6.11 37.70 11.47
CA GLN A 12 5.61 38.68 12.44
C GLN A 12 4.47 38.18 13.35
N ALA A 13 4.07 36.91 13.22
CA ALA A 13 3.01 36.31 14.05
C ALA A 13 3.55 35.48 15.24
N GLU A 14 4.87 35.33 15.38
CA GLU A 14 5.49 34.50 16.41
C GLU A 14 6.21 35.32 17.49
N GLU A 15 5.68 36.51 17.84
CA GLU A 15 6.25 37.35 18.90
C GLU A 15 5.18 37.94 19.83
N ARG A 16 4.12 37.18 20.12
CA ARG A 16 3.21 37.45 21.24
C ARG A 16 2.64 36.16 21.84
N ARG A 17 3.48 35.35 22.49
CA ARG A 17 2.98 34.42 23.52
C ARG A 17 3.05 35.11 24.88
N PRO A 18 1.92 35.32 25.58
CA PRO A 18 1.96 35.75 26.97
C PRO A 18 2.67 34.68 27.82
N LEU A 19 3.59 35.14 28.66
CA LEU A 19 4.25 34.37 29.71
C LEU A 19 3.19 33.74 30.63
N LEU A 20 2.81 32.50 30.34
CA LEU A 20 2.10 31.67 31.30
C LEU A 20 3.13 31.21 32.34
N SER A 21 2.84 31.53 33.60
CA SER A 21 3.59 31.14 34.78
C SER A 21 3.87 29.62 34.80
N PRO A 22 5.04 29.20 35.29
CA PRO A 22 5.40 27.78 35.38
C PRO A 22 4.38 27.04 36.25
N PRO A 23 3.92 25.84 35.83
CA PRO A 23 3.03 25.03 36.64
C PRO A 23 3.72 24.61 37.94
N GLU A 24 3.03 24.77 39.06
CA GLU A 24 3.45 24.28 40.37
C GLU A 24 3.71 22.76 40.32
N PRO A 25 4.77 22.28 40.98
CA PRO A 25 5.03 20.85 41.11
C PRO A 25 3.99 20.21 42.02
N ASN A 26 3.13 19.35 41.45
CA ASN A 26 2.21 18.51 42.20
C ASN A 26 2.97 17.58 43.17
N PRO A 27 2.79 17.72 44.50
CA PRO A 27 3.44 16.88 45.49
C PRO A 27 2.57 15.65 45.76
N CYS A 28 2.50 14.73 44.79
CA CYS A 28 1.87 13.42 44.98
C CYS A 28 2.69 12.34 44.30
N LEU A 29 3.97 12.25 44.67
CA LEU A 29 4.81 11.09 44.42
C LEU A 29 4.41 10.01 45.44
N VAL A 30 3.49 9.14 45.02
CA VAL A 30 3.20 7.89 45.72
C VAL A 30 4.46 7.03 45.66
N ASN A 31 5.09 6.85 46.82
CA ASN A 31 6.14 5.86 47.03
C ASN A 31 5.56 4.46 46.77
N VAL A 32 5.73 3.96 45.55
CA VAL A 32 5.54 2.53 45.27
C VAL A 32 6.75 1.82 45.85
N SER A 33 6.52 1.19 47.00
CA SER A 33 7.45 0.32 47.68
C SER A 33 7.96 -0.74 46.71
N ALA A 34 9.26 -0.66 46.40
CA ALA A 34 9.98 -1.64 45.60
C ALA A 34 10.06 -2.94 46.42
N LYS A 35 9.03 -3.78 46.27
CA LYS A 35 9.05 -5.14 46.79
C LYS A 35 10.16 -5.90 46.06
N GLU A 36 11.16 -6.33 46.81
CA GLU A 36 12.28 -7.17 46.38
C GLU A 36 11.77 -8.35 45.56
N ILE A 37 11.95 -8.27 44.24
CA ILE A 37 11.86 -9.42 43.36
C ILE A 37 13.29 -9.97 43.31
N SER A 38 13.44 -11.15 43.90
CA SER A 38 14.63 -11.96 43.94
C SER A 38 15.32 -12.01 42.57
N ALA A 39 16.62 -11.68 42.59
CA ALA A 39 17.46 -11.59 41.41
C ALA A 39 17.45 -12.91 40.61
N PRO A 40 17.02 -12.90 39.34
CA PRO A 40 17.18 -14.06 38.47
C PRO A 40 18.68 -14.29 38.22
N SER A 41 19.06 -15.56 38.28
CA SER A 41 20.40 -16.06 38.04
C SER A 41 20.98 -15.52 36.72
N ARG A 42 22.28 -15.19 36.75
CA ARG A 42 22.98 -14.35 35.78
C ARG A 42 23.18 -14.88 34.32
N PRO A 43 22.98 -16.16 33.93
CA PRO A 43 23.38 -16.56 32.57
C PRO A 43 22.42 -16.16 31.44
N VAL A 44 21.21 -15.67 31.74
CA VAL A 44 20.19 -15.37 30.69
C VAL A 44 20.30 -13.93 30.14
N VAL A 45 20.84 -12.99 30.93
CA VAL A 45 20.90 -11.56 30.55
C VAL A 45 21.95 -11.30 29.45
N ASP A 46 23.05 -12.05 29.46
CA ASP A 46 24.15 -11.88 28.50
C ASP A 46 23.81 -12.42 27.10
N PHE A 47 22.92 -13.41 27.00
CA PHE A 47 22.46 -13.93 25.71
C PHE A 47 21.52 -12.96 24.98
N ILE A 48 20.70 -12.21 25.73
CA ILE A 48 19.77 -11.21 25.18
C ILE A 48 20.53 -9.97 24.69
N SER A 49 21.60 -9.56 25.39
CA SER A 49 22.39 -8.38 25.01
C SER A 49 23.22 -8.61 23.74
N ALA A 50 23.74 -9.82 23.53
CA ALA A 50 24.49 -10.19 22.32
C ALA A 50 23.58 -10.30 21.08
N SER A 51 22.35 -10.80 21.22
CA SER A 51 21.37 -10.80 20.12
C SER A 51 20.98 -9.38 19.69
N ARG A 52 20.78 -8.44 20.63
CA ARG A 52 20.44 -7.04 20.32
C ARG A 52 21.46 -6.33 19.43
N ARG A 53 22.76 -6.66 19.52
CA ARG A 53 23.80 -6.04 18.69
C ARG A 53 23.79 -6.51 17.24
N ARG A 54 23.43 -7.76 16.95
CA ARG A 54 23.38 -8.26 15.56
C ARG A 54 22.18 -7.73 14.78
N TYR A 55 21.01 -7.61 15.42
CA TYR A 55 19.84 -6.99 14.79
C TYR A 55 20.06 -5.49 14.48
N SER A 56 20.88 -4.79 15.28
CA SER A 56 21.22 -3.38 15.06
C SER A 56 21.93 -3.12 13.73
N ILE A 57 22.83 -4.01 13.29
CA ILE A 57 23.60 -3.82 12.04
C ILE A 57 22.71 -4.09 10.82
N CYS A 58 21.91 -5.17 10.84
CA CYS A 58 20.98 -5.49 9.75
C CYS A 58 19.90 -4.41 9.59
N CYS A 59 19.31 -3.95 10.71
CA CYS A 59 18.35 -2.84 10.68
C CYS A 59 18.97 -1.52 10.19
N ARG A 60 20.26 -1.26 10.48
CA ARG A 60 20.95 -0.05 10.00
C ARG A 60 21.14 -0.07 8.48
N TRP A 61 21.59 -1.18 7.90
CA TRP A 61 21.74 -1.32 6.44
C TRP A 61 20.40 -1.22 5.71
N ILE A 62 19.37 -1.88 6.24
CA ILE A 62 18.02 -1.78 5.68
C ILE A 62 17.53 -0.32 5.75
N ARG A 63 17.71 0.37 6.89
CA ARG A 63 17.29 1.76 7.02
C ARG A 63 17.96 2.69 6.00
N GLU A 64 19.26 2.56 5.76
CA GLU A 64 20.00 3.39 4.79
C GLU A 64 19.54 3.14 3.34
N VAL A 65 19.40 1.88 2.94
CA VAL A 65 18.88 1.53 1.59
C VAL A 65 17.48 2.08 1.39
N TYR A 66 16.62 1.96 2.41
CA TYR A 66 15.24 2.45 2.35
C TYR A 66 15.13 3.97 2.36
N LEU A 67 15.97 4.68 3.13
CA LEU A 67 16.03 6.15 3.09
C LEU A 67 16.48 6.63 1.70
N HIS A 68 17.45 5.95 1.10
CA HIS A 68 17.93 6.28 -0.23
C HIS A 68 16.86 6.02 -1.31
N ILE A 69 16.16 4.88 -1.23
CA ILE A 69 15.04 4.56 -2.12
C ILE A 69 13.88 5.56 -1.90
N GLY A 70 13.56 5.90 -0.65
CA GLY A 70 12.47 6.80 -0.29
C GLY A 70 12.64 8.21 -0.85
N LYS A 71 13.87 8.75 -0.79
CA LYS A 71 14.17 10.06 -1.40
C LYS A 71 14.01 10.01 -2.92
N HIS A 72 14.50 8.95 -3.57
CA HIS A 72 14.35 8.76 -5.01
C HIS A 72 12.89 8.57 -5.43
N THR A 73 12.06 7.89 -4.64
CA THR A 73 10.64 7.73 -4.95
C THR A 73 9.84 9.01 -4.72
N GLU A 74 10.23 9.87 -3.78
CA GLU A 74 9.64 11.21 -3.64
C GLU A 74 9.92 12.08 -4.87
N ASP A 75 11.14 12.08 -5.38
CA ASP A 75 11.51 12.81 -6.61
C ASP A 75 10.71 12.29 -7.82
N ILE A 76 10.66 10.96 -8.01
CA ILE A 76 9.91 10.33 -9.12
C ILE A 76 8.39 10.59 -9.01
N ARG A 77 7.86 10.67 -7.78
CA ARG A 77 6.44 10.93 -7.55
C ARG A 77 6.05 12.38 -7.88
N ASN A 78 7.00 13.30 -7.80
CA ASN A 78 6.77 14.70 -8.12
C ASN A 78 6.86 14.98 -9.63
N ASP A 79 7.55 14.13 -10.37
CA ASP A 79 7.52 14.15 -11.83
C ASP A 79 6.16 13.65 -12.36
N GLY A 80 5.57 14.40 -13.29
CA GLY A 80 4.30 14.05 -13.95
C GLY A 80 4.29 12.65 -14.61
N SER A 81 5.47 12.04 -14.77
CA SER A 81 5.69 10.63 -15.13
C SER A 81 4.87 9.64 -14.30
N PHE A 82 4.69 9.90 -13.00
CA PHE A 82 3.88 9.02 -12.14
C PHE A 82 2.40 9.00 -12.53
N SER A 83 1.85 10.13 -12.98
CA SER A 83 0.47 10.20 -13.48
C SER A 83 0.28 9.39 -14.77
N ILE A 84 1.28 9.42 -15.65
CA ILE A 84 1.29 8.61 -16.88
C ILE A 84 1.29 7.11 -16.52
N LEU A 85 2.13 6.70 -15.58
CA LEU A 85 2.16 5.31 -15.10
C LEU A 85 0.81 4.87 -14.51
N LEU A 86 0.19 5.70 -13.65
CA LEU A 86 -1.13 5.43 -13.09
C LEU A 86 -2.21 5.29 -14.17
N PHE A 87 -2.14 6.11 -15.23
CA PHE A 87 -3.06 6.01 -16.36
C PHE A 87 -2.91 4.65 -17.07
N TYR A 88 -1.69 4.21 -17.37
CA TYR A 88 -1.47 2.88 -17.95
C TYR A 88 -1.91 1.75 -17.03
N LEU A 89 -1.66 1.88 -15.72
CA LEU A 89 -2.13 0.92 -14.72
C LEU A 89 -3.66 0.88 -14.64
N PHE A 90 -4.36 1.98 -14.93
CA PHE A 90 -5.82 2.05 -14.98
C PHE A 90 -6.42 1.35 -16.22
N LEU A 91 -5.68 1.26 -17.32
CA LEU A 91 -6.15 0.54 -18.50
C LEU A 91 -6.29 -0.97 -18.25
N LEU A 92 -5.45 -1.55 -17.38
CA LEU A 92 -5.49 -2.98 -17.04
C LEU A 92 -6.81 -3.43 -16.38
N PRO A 93 -7.31 -2.80 -15.30
CA PRO A 93 -8.59 -3.18 -14.72
C PRO A 93 -9.76 -2.86 -15.65
N VAL A 94 -9.70 -1.77 -16.43
CA VAL A 94 -10.73 -1.46 -17.43
C VAL A 94 -10.79 -2.53 -18.50
N SER A 95 -9.65 -3.01 -19.01
CA SER A 95 -9.63 -4.12 -19.97
C SER A 95 -10.15 -5.42 -19.35
N ALA A 96 -9.91 -5.65 -18.05
CA ALA A 96 -10.43 -6.83 -17.35
C ALA A 96 -11.96 -6.80 -17.25
N ILE A 97 -12.55 -5.65 -16.92
CA ILE A 97 -14.01 -5.45 -16.94
C ILE A 97 -14.54 -5.72 -18.34
N TYR A 98 -13.96 -5.09 -19.37
CA TYR A 98 -14.41 -5.26 -20.75
C TYR A 98 -14.35 -6.72 -21.20
N MET A 99 -13.23 -7.40 -20.93
CA MET A 99 -13.05 -8.81 -21.31
C MET A 99 -13.96 -9.75 -20.54
N GLY A 100 -14.15 -9.54 -19.23
CA GLY A 100 -15.06 -10.35 -18.43
C GLY A 100 -16.51 -10.22 -18.87
N LEU A 101 -16.99 -9.00 -19.15
CA LEU A 101 -18.36 -8.77 -19.63
C LEU A 101 -18.58 -9.29 -21.06
N THR A 102 -17.61 -9.07 -21.96
CA THR A 102 -17.73 -9.47 -23.38
C THR A 102 -17.76 -11.00 -23.57
N TYR A 103 -17.11 -11.74 -22.68
CA TYR A 103 -16.96 -13.20 -22.79
C TYR A 103 -17.79 -14.00 -21.78
N VAL A 104 -18.75 -13.37 -21.08
CA VAL A 104 -19.58 -14.02 -20.06
C VAL A 104 -20.32 -15.27 -20.58
N HIS A 105 -20.77 -15.27 -21.83
CA HIS A 105 -21.45 -16.40 -22.47
C HIS A 105 -20.55 -17.23 -23.39
N LYS A 106 -19.24 -16.92 -23.46
CA LYS A 106 -18.29 -17.51 -24.43
C LYS A 106 -17.27 -18.44 -23.76
N CYS A 107 -17.51 -18.84 -22.51
CA CYS A 107 -16.69 -19.80 -21.77
C CYS A 107 -17.56 -20.67 -20.85
N PRO A 108 -18.40 -21.57 -21.42
CA PRO A 108 -19.24 -22.48 -20.63
C PRO A 108 -18.46 -23.37 -19.66
N ALA A 109 -17.20 -23.70 -19.99
CA ALA A 109 -16.31 -24.49 -19.13
C ALA A 109 -16.18 -23.93 -17.70
N SER A 110 -16.31 -22.61 -17.53
CA SER A 110 -16.39 -21.99 -16.22
C SER A 110 -17.20 -20.70 -16.27
N ALA A 111 -18.50 -20.82 -16.01
CA ALA A 111 -19.39 -19.66 -15.93
C ALA A 111 -18.93 -18.62 -14.89
N ARG A 112 -18.15 -19.02 -13.87
CA ARG A 112 -17.68 -18.14 -12.79
C ARG A 112 -16.48 -17.29 -13.21
N LEU A 113 -15.65 -17.77 -14.13
CA LEU A 113 -14.38 -17.13 -14.48
C LEU A 113 -14.56 -15.71 -15.06
N PRO A 114 -15.48 -15.45 -16.03
CA PRO A 114 -15.72 -14.10 -16.54
C PRO A 114 -16.21 -13.12 -15.47
N TYR A 115 -17.04 -13.58 -14.52
CA TYR A 115 -17.49 -12.74 -13.41
C TYR A 115 -16.35 -12.40 -12.44
N LEU A 116 -15.46 -13.35 -12.14
CA LEU A 116 -14.30 -13.10 -11.29
C LEU A 116 -13.34 -12.10 -11.93
N VAL A 117 -13.06 -12.24 -13.22
CA VAL A 117 -12.21 -11.30 -13.98
C VAL A 117 -12.85 -9.90 -14.01
N SER A 118 -14.17 -9.82 -14.20
CA SER A 118 -14.90 -8.53 -14.14
C SER A 118 -14.84 -7.90 -12.75
N ALA A 119 -15.07 -8.70 -11.69
CA ALA A 119 -15.01 -8.24 -10.31
C ALA A 119 -13.62 -7.74 -9.95
N LEU A 120 -12.56 -8.48 -10.31
CA LEU A 120 -11.17 -8.04 -10.14
C LEU A 120 -10.88 -6.73 -10.84
N GLY A 121 -11.38 -6.54 -12.06
CA GLY A 121 -11.30 -5.26 -12.75
C GLY A 121 -11.99 -4.12 -11.99
N ILE A 122 -13.20 -4.34 -11.46
CA ILE A 122 -13.92 -3.34 -10.63
C ILE A 122 -13.11 -2.98 -9.38
N PHE A 123 -12.63 -3.98 -8.64
CA PHE A 123 -11.81 -3.74 -7.44
C PHE A 123 -10.50 -3.03 -7.78
N GLY A 124 -9.83 -3.40 -8.87
CA GLY A 124 -8.64 -2.70 -9.36
C GLY A 124 -8.91 -1.23 -9.69
N CYS A 125 -10.01 -0.93 -10.37
CA CYS A 125 -10.44 0.46 -10.61
C CYS A 125 -10.67 1.21 -9.29
N LEU A 126 -11.36 0.61 -8.32
CA LEU A 126 -11.60 1.23 -7.01
C LEU A 126 -10.31 1.55 -6.25
N ILE A 127 -9.34 0.61 -6.24
CA ILE A 127 -8.03 0.83 -5.62
C ILE A 127 -7.33 2.04 -6.26
N LEU A 128 -7.29 2.10 -7.59
CA LEU A 128 -6.63 3.19 -8.31
C LEU A 128 -7.35 4.53 -8.10
N LEU A 129 -8.68 4.55 -8.05
CA LEU A 129 -9.46 5.76 -7.74
C LEU A 129 -9.17 6.26 -6.32
N VAL A 130 -9.07 5.36 -5.35
CA VAL A 130 -8.69 5.72 -3.96
C VAL A 130 -7.27 6.28 -3.90
N LEU A 131 -6.32 5.66 -4.63
CA LEU A 131 -4.94 6.16 -4.72
C LEU A 131 -4.87 7.54 -5.39
N LEU A 132 -5.64 7.76 -6.45
CA LEU A 132 -5.72 9.05 -7.14
C LEU A 132 -6.38 10.11 -6.25
N ALA A 133 -7.46 9.76 -5.54
CA ALA A 133 -8.11 10.65 -4.58
C ALA A 133 -7.14 11.05 -3.46
N ASN A 134 -6.35 10.11 -2.93
CA ASN A 134 -5.31 10.40 -1.95
C ASN A 134 -4.24 11.35 -2.51
N LEU A 135 -3.82 11.17 -3.76
CA LEU A 135 -2.87 12.07 -4.41
C LEU A 135 -3.43 13.50 -4.50
N VAL A 136 -4.69 13.64 -4.95
CA VAL A 136 -5.36 14.94 -5.05
C VAL A 136 -5.58 15.58 -3.68
N LEU A 137 -5.96 14.81 -2.66
CA LEU A 137 -6.13 15.32 -1.30
C LEU A 137 -4.81 15.78 -0.68
N LYS A 138 -3.71 15.06 -0.94
CA LYS A 138 -2.36 15.44 -0.51
C LYS A 138 -1.93 16.75 -1.15
N LEU A 139 -2.21 16.93 -2.45
CA LEU A 139 -1.95 18.20 -3.15
C LEU A 139 -2.77 19.37 -2.61
N ARG A 140 -3.94 19.11 -2.01
CA ARG A 140 -4.79 20.12 -1.36
C ARG A 140 -4.45 20.38 0.11
N GLY A 141 -3.42 19.73 0.67
CA GLY A 141 -3.00 19.91 2.06
C GLY A 141 -3.99 19.40 3.12
N ARG A 142 -4.90 18.48 2.78
CA ARG A 142 -5.86 17.91 3.74
C ARG A 142 -5.34 16.61 4.36
N PHE A 143 -4.71 16.72 5.53
CA PHE A 143 -4.04 15.59 6.21
C PHE A 143 -4.93 14.74 7.14
N TYR A 144 -6.13 15.20 7.51
CA TYR A 144 -6.90 14.59 8.61
C TYR A 144 -7.49 13.18 8.31
N HIS A 145 -7.55 12.75 7.05
CA HIS A 145 -8.20 11.48 6.67
C HIS A 145 -7.24 10.37 6.22
N GLU A 146 -5.92 10.57 6.31
CA GLU A 146 -4.95 9.62 5.74
C GLU A 146 -5.09 8.20 6.30
N VAL A 147 -5.30 8.04 7.61
CA VAL A 147 -5.41 6.71 8.25
C VAL A 147 -6.63 5.94 7.74
N CYS A 148 -7.79 6.61 7.65
CA CYS A 148 -9.03 5.97 7.21
C CYS A 148 -8.96 5.55 5.74
N VAL A 149 -8.41 6.42 4.87
CA VAL A 149 -8.30 6.09 3.44
C VAL A 149 -7.24 5.01 3.21
N MET A 150 -6.13 5.03 3.95
CA MET A 150 -5.13 3.96 3.88
C MET A 150 -5.68 2.62 4.37
N ALA A 151 -6.45 2.61 5.46
CA ALA A 151 -7.12 1.41 5.95
C ALA A 151 -8.13 0.86 4.92
N LEU A 152 -8.92 1.75 4.29
CA LEU A 152 -9.85 1.38 3.22
C LEU A 152 -9.10 0.80 2.01
N ALA A 153 -8.04 1.46 1.55
CA ALA A 153 -7.22 0.97 0.44
C ALA A 153 -6.60 -0.40 0.74
N ALA A 154 -6.08 -0.60 1.96
CA ALA A 154 -5.53 -1.88 2.40
C ALA A 154 -6.61 -2.97 2.44
N PHE A 155 -7.80 -2.68 2.94
CA PHE A 155 -8.94 -3.60 2.95
C PHE A 155 -9.37 -4.00 1.54
N ILE A 156 -9.53 -3.03 0.63
CA ILE A 156 -9.88 -3.31 -0.77
C ILE A 156 -8.78 -4.14 -1.45
N THR A 157 -7.50 -3.83 -1.18
CA THR A 157 -6.36 -4.59 -1.71
C THR A 157 -6.36 -6.04 -1.21
N LEU A 158 -6.66 -6.26 0.08
CA LEU A 158 -6.82 -7.61 0.65
C LEU A 158 -7.93 -8.40 -0.07
N LEU A 159 -9.10 -7.78 -0.28
CA LEU A 159 -10.22 -8.39 -1.00
C LEU A 159 -9.85 -8.74 -2.45
N ALA A 160 -9.20 -7.81 -3.16
CA ALA A 160 -8.71 -8.04 -4.51
C ALA A 160 -7.70 -9.21 -4.56
N SER A 161 -6.81 -9.30 -3.56
CA SER A 161 -5.81 -10.37 -3.47
C SER A 161 -6.47 -11.74 -3.24
N LEU A 162 -7.50 -11.81 -2.38
CA LEU A 162 -8.30 -13.01 -2.17
C LEU A 162 -9.02 -13.44 -3.44
N LEU A 163 -9.65 -12.50 -4.15
CA LEU A 163 -10.31 -12.77 -5.43
C LEU A 163 -9.32 -13.29 -6.49
N LEU A 164 -8.13 -12.71 -6.56
CA LEU A 164 -7.08 -13.14 -7.49
C LEU A 164 -6.62 -14.55 -7.19
N MET A 165 -6.45 -14.91 -5.91
CA MET A 165 -6.13 -16.29 -5.53
C MET A 165 -7.24 -17.27 -5.92
N VAL A 166 -8.50 -16.93 -5.68
CA VAL A 166 -9.65 -17.76 -6.07
C VAL A 166 -9.72 -17.93 -7.59
N GLU A 167 -9.52 -16.84 -8.33
CA GLU A 167 -9.49 -16.84 -9.80
C GLU A 167 -8.38 -17.75 -10.32
N MET A 168 -7.15 -17.61 -9.81
CA MET A 168 -6.02 -18.46 -10.15
C MET A 168 -6.29 -19.94 -9.88
N ILE A 169 -6.86 -20.28 -8.70
CA ILE A 169 -7.20 -21.67 -8.37
C ILE A 169 -8.22 -22.25 -9.35
N ILE A 170 -9.24 -21.48 -9.74
CA ILE A 170 -10.24 -21.91 -10.72
C ILE A 170 -9.61 -22.05 -12.10
N PHE A 171 -8.78 -21.09 -12.50
CA PHE A 171 -8.11 -21.09 -13.80
C PHE A 171 -7.13 -22.25 -13.96
N PHE A 172 -6.31 -22.56 -12.95
CA PHE A 172 -5.36 -23.69 -12.98
C PHE A 172 -6.04 -25.06 -13.04
N LYS A 173 -7.29 -25.17 -12.57
CA LYS A 173 -8.09 -26.39 -12.70
C LYS A 173 -8.79 -26.52 -14.05
N LEU A 174 -8.76 -25.47 -14.88
CA LEU A 174 -9.43 -25.44 -16.16
C LEU A 174 -8.55 -26.06 -17.25
N SER A 175 -9.05 -27.11 -17.89
CA SER A 175 -8.46 -27.71 -19.10
C SER A 175 -9.38 -27.42 -20.28
N PRO A 176 -9.31 -26.20 -20.89
CA PRO A 176 -10.26 -25.80 -21.90
C PRO A 176 -10.03 -26.57 -23.21
N ASP A 177 -11.12 -26.78 -23.92
CA ASP A 177 -11.09 -27.14 -25.32
C ASP A 177 -11.49 -25.92 -26.17
N PHE A 178 -10.90 -25.80 -27.36
CA PHE A 178 -11.13 -24.70 -28.28
C PHE A 178 -12.09 -25.07 -29.42
N VAL A 179 -12.59 -26.30 -29.44
CA VAL A 179 -13.63 -26.75 -30.37
C VAL A 179 -15.00 -26.30 -29.86
N LYS A 180 -15.76 -25.54 -30.68
CA LYS A 180 -17.05 -24.94 -30.26
C LYS A 180 -18.12 -25.94 -29.80
N SER A 181 -18.02 -27.21 -30.21
CA SER A 181 -18.99 -28.26 -29.89
C SER A 181 -18.70 -28.99 -28.58
N SER A 182 -17.59 -28.71 -27.90
CA SER A 182 -17.25 -29.40 -26.65
C SER A 182 -17.89 -28.75 -25.44
N GLU A 183 -18.22 -29.57 -24.43
CA GLU A 183 -18.78 -29.09 -23.15
C GLU A 183 -17.78 -28.19 -22.41
N ASN A 184 -16.48 -28.44 -22.59
CA ASN A 184 -15.39 -27.67 -22.00
C ASN A 184 -14.91 -26.54 -22.92
N TYR A 185 -15.76 -26.07 -23.83
CA TYR A 185 -15.41 -24.96 -24.72
C TYR A 185 -15.09 -23.70 -23.91
N CYS A 186 -13.99 -23.04 -24.27
CA CYS A 186 -13.74 -21.67 -23.87
C CYS A 186 -13.10 -20.89 -25.03
N SER A 187 -13.51 -19.63 -25.20
CA SER A 187 -12.93 -18.75 -26.20
C SER A 187 -11.42 -18.62 -26.01
N LYS A 188 -10.64 -18.96 -27.04
CA LYS A 188 -9.16 -18.88 -27.05
C LYS A 188 -8.66 -17.49 -26.67
N THR A 189 -9.29 -16.43 -27.17
CA THR A 189 -8.93 -15.05 -26.86
C THR A 189 -9.10 -14.72 -25.38
N PHE A 190 -10.19 -15.19 -24.77
CA PHE A 190 -10.46 -14.95 -23.34
C PHE A 190 -9.50 -15.75 -22.48
N TYR A 191 -9.26 -17.03 -22.80
CA TYR A 191 -8.31 -17.87 -22.08
C TYR A 191 -6.90 -17.27 -22.06
N HIS A 192 -6.38 -16.83 -23.22
CA HIS A 192 -5.08 -16.17 -23.27
C HIS A 192 -5.05 -14.85 -22.51
N TYR A 193 -6.12 -14.06 -22.60
CA TYR A 193 -6.21 -12.82 -21.83
C TYR A 193 -6.08 -13.08 -20.33
N VAL A 194 -6.87 -14.02 -19.79
CA VAL A 194 -6.84 -14.38 -18.36
C VAL A 194 -5.47 -14.93 -17.95
N TYR A 195 -4.86 -15.76 -18.79
CA TYR A 195 -3.51 -16.27 -18.57
C TYR A 195 -2.49 -15.13 -18.41
N TYR A 196 -2.41 -14.23 -19.39
CA TYR A 196 -1.43 -13.13 -19.36
C TYR A 196 -1.76 -12.08 -18.30
N SER A 197 -3.04 -11.76 -18.08
CA SER A 197 -3.45 -10.79 -17.08
C SER A 197 -3.07 -11.21 -15.67
N ASN A 198 -3.08 -12.51 -15.37
CA ASN A 198 -2.64 -13.04 -14.08
C ASN A 198 -1.14 -12.75 -13.82
N PHE A 199 -0.27 -13.02 -14.79
CA PHE A 199 1.16 -12.71 -14.67
C PHE A 199 1.42 -11.21 -14.58
N VAL A 200 0.72 -10.41 -15.39
CA VAL A 200 0.83 -8.94 -15.34
C VAL A 200 0.37 -8.42 -13.98
N THR A 201 -0.73 -8.93 -13.45
CA THR A 201 -1.27 -8.52 -12.14
C THR A 201 -0.30 -8.85 -11.00
N ILE A 202 0.33 -10.02 -11.03
CA ILE A 202 1.39 -10.37 -10.06
C ILE A 202 2.58 -9.39 -10.18
N GLY A 203 3.06 -9.13 -11.41
CA GLY A 203 4.16 -8.21 -11.64
C GLY A 203 3.87 -6.79 -11.15
N VAL A 204 2.68 -6.27 -11.46
CA VAL A 204 2.19 -4.98 -10.96
C VAL A 204 2.06 -4.98 -9.44
N SER A 205 1.55 -6.06 -8.84
CA SER A 205 1.38 -6.14 -7.38
C SER A 205 2.73 -6.10 -6.66
N ILE A 206 3.74 -6.80 -7.19
CA ILE A 206 5.11 -6.75 -6.67
C ILE A 206 5.69 -5.35 -6.83
N LEU A 207 5.56 -4.75 -8.02
CA LEU A 207 6.03 -3.40 -8.31
C LEU A 207 5.40 -2.36 -7.35
N MET A 208 4.08 -2.42 -7.15
CA MET A 208 3.37 -1.55 -6.22
C MET A 208 3.85 -1.78 -4.79
N THR A 209 4.03 -3.03 -4.38
CA THR A 209 4.56 -3.37 -3.05
C THR A 209 5.95 -2.74 -2.83
N PHE A 210 6.84 -2.77 -3.82
CA PHE A 210 8.13 -2.08 -3.76
C PHE A 210 8.01 -0.56 -3.64
N PHE A 211 7.05 0.06 -4.33
CA PHE A 211 6.83 1.51 -4.24
C PHE A 211 6.18 1.96 -2.91
N TYR A 212 5.34 1.13 -2.29
CA TYR A 212 4.54 1.52 -1.12
C TYR A 212 5.06 0.98 0.24
N LEU A 213 5.80 -0.12 0.27
CA LEU A 213 6.40 -0.65 1.53
C LEU A 213 7.37 0.31 2.24
N PRO A 214 8.22 1.10 1.55
CA PRO A 214 9.25 1.90 2.23
C PRO A 214 8.69 2.90 3.24
N CYS A 215 7.44 3.35 3.06
CA CYS A 215 6.84 4.39 3.88
C CYS A 215 6.10 3.85 5.12
N SER A 216 5.53 2.64 5.07
CA SER A 216 4.63 2.16 6.14
C SER A 216 5.35 1.45 7.28
N LEU A 217 6.44 0.74 7.00
CA LEU A 217 7.16 -0.06 8.01
C LEU A 217 8.07 0.75 8.94
N PHE A 218 8.53 1.93 8.49
CA PHE A 218 9.52 2.70 9.23
C PHE A 218 8.97 3.91 9.98
N GLY A 219 7.64 4.03 10.09
CA GLY A 219 6.94 4.95 10.98
C GLY A 219 7.72 6.24 11.17
N TYR A 220 7.89 7.00 10.08
CA TYR A 220 8.65 8.23 10.07
C TYR A 220 7.93 9.22 11.00
N ARG A 221 8.22 9.10 12.30
CA ARG A 221 7.82 10.03 13.33
C ARG A 221 8.68 11.26 13.09
N ARG A 222 8.19 12.12 12.20
CA ARG A 222 8.69 13.47 12.00
C ARG A 222 8.31 14.24 13.29
N THR A 223 9.11 14.05 14.34
CA THR A 223 9.20 15.01 15.45
C THR A 223 9.99 16.21 14.99
#